data_AF-A0A4Q5IWY9-F1
#
_entry.id   AF-A0A4Q5IWY9-F1
#
_cell.length_a   1.000
_cell.length_b   1.000
_cell.length_c   1.000
_cell.angle_alpha   90.00
_cell.angle_beta   90.00
_cell.angle_gamma   90.00
#
_symmetry.space_group_name_H-M   'P 1'
#
loop_
_entity.id
_entity.type
_entity.pdbx_description
1 polymer ?
#
loop_
_entity_poly.entity_id
_entity_poly.type
_entity_poly.pdbx_seq_one_letter_code
_entity_poly.pdbx_strand_id
1 'polypeptide(L)'
;MLADVAPLVVLTALVVAAGTADRTGRAGAVALALLSVAWLLVNGPVEGLVLLRFTPDHGLTGADLAGLAGLALAAWRWRSTGL
;
A
#
# COMPACT_ATOMS: atom_id res chain seq x y z
N MET A 1 7.90 -11.21 17.54
CA MET A 1 6.47 -11.59 17.62
C MET A 1 5.55 -10.51 17.06
N LEU A 2 5.48 -9.27 17.58
CA LEU A 2 4.63 -8.22 16.97
C LEU A 2 5.15 -7.72 15.60
N ALA A 3 6.48 -7.59 15.45
CA ALA A 3 7.11 -7.16 14.20
C ALA A 3 6.85 -8.13 13.03
N ASP A 4 6.66 -9.41 13.31
CA ASP A 4 6.44 -10.46 12.30
C ASP A 4 5.00 -10.42 11.75
N VAL A 5 4.06 -9.87 12.51
CA VAL A 5 2.63 -9.85 12.15
C VAL A 5 2.23 -8.50 11.54
N ALA A 6 3.00 -7.44 11.78
CA ALA A 6 2.72 -6.10 11.26
C ALA A 6 2.54 -6.05 9.72
N PRO A 7 3.40 -6.69 8.89
CA PRO A 7 3.20 -6.69 7.44
C PRO A 7 1.89 -7.39 7.06
N LEU A 8 1.57 -8.50 7.74
CA LEU A 8 0.36 -9.27 7.49
C LEU A 8 -0.92 -8.45 7.78
N VAL A 9 -0.93 -7.74 8.91
CA VAL A 9 -2.04 -6.88 9.32
C VAL A 9 -2.21 -5.72 8.36
N VAL A 10 -1.12 -5.05 8.01
CA VAL A 10 -1.16 -3.89 7.10
C VAL A 10 -1.58 -4.32 5.70
N LEU A 11 -1.08 -5.46 5.19
CA LEU A 11 -1.50 -5.99 3.90
C LEU A 11 -2.99 -6.34 3.89
N THR A 12 -3.47 -7.01 4.94
CA THR A 12 -4.89 -7.36 5.07
C THR A 12 -5.76 -6.11 5.07
N ALA A 13 -5.39 -5.10 5.88
CA ALA A 13 -6.09 -3.82 5.93
C ALA A 13 -6.04 -3.10 4.56
N LEU A 14 -4.89 -3.13 3.87
CA LEU A 14 -4.72 -2.54 2.54
C LEU A 14 -5.67 -3.16 1.52
N VAL A 15 -5.75 -4.50 1.48
CA VAL A 15 -6.66 -5.23 0.58
C VAL A 15 -8.12 -4.90 0.88
N VAL A 16 -8.50 -4.89 2.17
CA VAL A 16 -9.85 -4.50 2.59
C VAL A 16 -10.16 -3.07 2.16
N ALA A 17 -9.28 -2.12 2.45
CA ALA A 17 -9.45 -0.72 2.06
C ALA A 17 -9.56 -0.55 0.54
N ALA A 18 -8.76 -1.26 -0.24
CA ALA A 18 -8.82 -1.20 -1.70
C ALA A 18 -10.19 -1.65 -2.24
N GLY A 19 -10.75 -2.72 -1.65
CA GLY A 19 -12.06 -3.29 -2.04
C GLY A 19 -13.27 -2.54 -1.48
N THR A 20 -13.13 -1.80 -0.38
CA THR A 20 -14.24 -1.06 0.24
C THR A 20 -14.24 0.44 -0.06
N ALA A 21 -13.14 1.01 -0.54
CA ALA A 21 -12.99 2.46 -0.67
C ALA A 21 -14.07 3.13 -1.55
N ASP A 22 -14.65 2.43 -2.53
CA ASP A 22 -15.78 2.94 -3.34
C ASP A 22 -17.01 3.28 -2.51
N ARG A 23 -17.26 2.54 -1.41
CA ARG A 23 -18.45 2.73 -0.56
C ARG A 23 -18.29 3.86 0.44
N THR A 24 -17.06 4.27 0.70
CA THR A 24 -16.69 5.21 1.77
C THR A 24 -16.27 6.59 1.26
N GLY A 25 -16.28 6.80 -0.06
CA GLY A 25 -15.92 8.07 -0.70
C GLY A 25 -14.51 8.54 -0.32
N ARG A 26 -14.35 9.84 0.00
CA ARG A 26 -13.05 10.46 0.32
C ARG A 26 -12.36 9.85 1.53
N ALA A 27 -13.13 9.43 2.55
CA ALA A 27 -12.57 8.78 3.73
C ALA A 27 -11.86 7.47 3.35
N GLY A 28 -12.44 6.71 2.41
CA GLY A 28 -11.84 5.50 1.85
C GLY A 28 -10.55 5.78 1.08
N ALA A 29 -10.52 6.84 0.27
CA ALA A 29 -9.32 7.25 -0.46
C ALA A 29 -8.18 7.63 0.50
N VAL A 30 -8.48 8.39 1.56
CA VAL A 30 -7.48 8.75 2.58
C VAL A 30 -6.99 7.52 3.34
N ALA A 31 -7.89 6.65 3.78
CA ALA A 31 -7.51 5.42 4.48
C ALA A 31 -6.62 4.52 3.60
N LEU A 32 -6.98 4.36 2.32
CA LEU A 32 -6.20 3.59 1.35
C LEU A 32 -4.81 4.20 1.14
N ALA A 33 -4.71 5.53 1.05
CA ALA A 33 -3.42 6.21 0.95
C ALA A 33 -2.55 5.97 2.19
N LEU A 34 -3.10 6.13 3.39
CA LEU A 34 -2.37 5.93 4.65
C LEU A 34 -1.89 4.48 4.80
N LEU A 35 -2.74 3.50 4.49
CA LEU A 35 -2.38 2.09 4.53
C LEU A 35 -1.32 1.73 3.49
N SER A 36 -1.34 2.38 2.32
CA SER A 36 -0.34 2.19 1.29
C SER A 36 1.03 2.72 1.72
N VAL A 37 1.07 3.89 2.37
CA VAL A 37 2.30 4.42 2.97
C VAL A 37 2.79 3.51 4.10
N ALA A 38 1.89 3.08 4.99
CA ALA A 38 2.23 2.16 6.06
C ALA A 38 2.83 0.86 5.51
N TRP A 39 2.27 0.32 4.43
CA TRP A 39 2.79 -0.88 3.77
C TRP A 39 4.24 -0.70 3.29
N LEU A 40 4.56 0.40 2.61
CA LEU A 40 5.92 0.68 2.13
C LEU A 40 6.95 0.78 3.27
N LEU A 41 6.52 1.06 4.50
CA LEU A 41 7.40 1.13 5.66
C LEU A 41 7.60 -0.24 6.35
N VAL A 42 6.62 -1.14 6.24
CA VAL A 42 6.63 -2.42 6.97
C VAL A 42 6.83 -3.64 6.06
N ASN A 43 6.85 -3.48 4.74
CA ASN A 43 6.94 -4.61 3.81
C ASN A 43 8.32 -5.27 3.74
N GLY A 44 9.35 -4.70 4.37
CA GLY A 44 10.73 -5.20 4.32
C GLY A 44 10.91 -6.71 4.60
N PRO A 45 10.19 -7.33 5.57
CA PRO A 45 10.27 -8.77 5.82
C PRO A 45 9.62 -9.64 4.73
N VAL A 46 8.84 -9.05 3.82
CA VAL A 46 8.16 -9.79 2.76
C VAL A 46 9.17 -10.04 1.64
N GLU A 47 9.59 -11.30 1.53
CA GLU A 47 10.49 -11.73 0.47
C GLU A 47 9.88 -11.41 -0.90
N GLY A 48 10.56 -10.57 -1.67
CA GLY A 48 10.10 -10.12 -2.97
C GLY A 48 11.26 -9.99 -3.96
N LEU A 49 10.97 -10.28 -5.22
CA LEU A 49 11.93 -10.04 -6.31
C LEU A 49 12.22 -8.54 -6.40
N VAL A 50 13.51 -8.18 -6.47
CA VAL A 50 13.93 -6.81 -6.80
C VAL A 50 13.65 -6.57 -8.27
N LEU A 51 12.75 -5.64 -8.58
CA LEU A 51 12.34 -5.30 -9.94
C LEU A 51 13.27 -4.24 -10.55
N LEU A 52 13.69 -3.26 -9.73
CA LEU A 52 14.59 -2.20 -10.14
C LEU A 52 15.56 -1.91 -9.00
N ARG A 53 16.87 -1.97 -9.27
CA ARG A 53 17.90 -1.70 -8.26
C ARG A 53 18.39 -0.26 -8.41
N PHE A 54 18.31 0.53 -7.34
CA PHE A 54 18.81 1.92 -7.32
C PHE A 54 20.21 2.01 -6.72
N THR A 55 20.48 1.21 -5.68
CA THR A 55 21.79 1.08 -5.02
C THR A 55 22.07 -0.42 -4.77
N PRO A 56 23.29 -0.80 -4.38
CA PRO A 56 23.61 -2.22 -4.09
C PRO A 56 22.69 -2.85 -3.05
N ASP A 57 22.20 -2.06 -2.10
CA ASP A 57 21.40 -2.54 -0.97
C ASP A 57 19.92 -2.16 -1.06
N HIS A 58 19.53 -1.25 -1.97
CA HIS A 58 18.15 -0.78 -2.09
C HIS A 58 17.64 -0.79 -3.53
N GLY A 59 16.39 -1.20 -3.67
CA GLY A 59 15.68 -1.25 -4.94
C GLY A 59 14.19 -1.29 -4.73
N LEU A 60 13.46 -1.03 -5.80
CA LEU A 60 12.03 -1.30 -5.88
C LEU A 60 11.82 -2.81 -5.99
N THR A 61 11.04 -3.36 -5.08
CA THR A 61 10.69 -4.77 -4.99
C THR A 61 9.28 -5.04 -5.49
N GLY A 62 8.97 -6.32 -5.74
CA GLY A 62 7.60 -6.75 -6.02
C GLY A 62 6.63 -6.43 -4.87
N ALA A 63 7.10 -6.44 -3.63
CA ALA A 63 6.28 -6.07 -2.47
C ALA A 63 5.87 -4.59 -2.51
N ASP A 64 6.72 -3.70 -3.01
CA ASP A 64 6.42 -2.26 -3.12
C ASP A 64 5.26 -1.97 -4.07
N LEU A 65 5.03 -2.83 -5.07
CA LEU A 65 3.95 -2.66 -6.05
C LEU A 65 2.56 -2.59 -5.38
N ALA A 66 2.32 -3.32 -4.30
CA ALA A 66 1.03 -3.29 -3.61
C ALA A 66 0.76 -1.90 -2.99
N GLY A 67 1.78 -1.30 -2.36
CA GLY A 67 1.69 0.06 -1.82
C GLY A 67 1.55 1.11 -2.92
N LEU A 68 2.36 1.02 -3.98
CA LEU A 68 2.29 1.94 -5.11
C LEU A 68 0.95 1.86 -5.84
N ALA A 69 0.40 0.65 -6.05
CA ALA A 69 -0.92 0.46 -6.63
C ALA A 69 -2.02 1.04 -5.73
N GLY A 70 -1.93 0.83 -4.42
CA GLY A 70 -2.85 1.43 -3.44
C GLY A 70 -2.83 2.96 -3.47
N LEU A 71 -1.65 3.57 -3.55
CA LEU A 71 -1.50 5.03 -3.71
C LEU A 71 -2.12 5.53 -5.03
N ALA A 72 -1.87 4.82 -6.14
CA ALA A 72 -2.44 5.17 -7.43
C ALA A 72 -3.98 5.09 -7.40
N LEU A 73 -4.55 4.04 -6.80
CA LEU A 73 -5.99 3.89 -6.60
C LEU A 73 -6.56 4.99 -5.70
N ALA A 74 -5.87 5.34 -4.61
CA ALA A 74 -6.28 6.42 -3.73
C ALA A 74 -6.31 7.77 -4.45
N ALA A 75 -5.27 8.09 -5.24
CA ALA A 75 -5.19 9.31 -6.01
C ALA A 75 -6.27 9.38 -7.11
N TRP A 76 -6.51 8.26 -7.81
CA TRP A 76 -7.58 8.16 -8.79
C TRP A 76 -8.95 8.38 -8.15
N ARG A 77 -9.21 7.74 -7.00
CA ARG A 77 -10.46 7.92 -6.25
C ARG A 77 -10.64 9.32 -5.70
N TRP A 78 -9.58 9.95 -5.22
CA TRP A 78 -9.63 11.35 -4.77
C TRP A 78 -10.09 12.28 -5.90
N ARG A 79 -9.63 12.03 -7.13
CA ARG A 79 -10.06 12.79 -8.32
C ARG A 79 -11.49 12.46 -8.76
N SER A 80 -11.91 11.19 -8.69
CA SER A 80 -13.24 10.77 -9.12
C SER A 80 -14.34 11.10 -8.12
N THR A 81 -14.02 11.22 -6.84
CA THR A 81 -14.93 11.73 -5.78
C THR A 81 -14.99 13.27 -5.75
N GLY A 82 -14.87 13.88 -6.94
CA GLY A 82 -14.75 15.32 -7.17
C GLY A 82 -15.79 16.17 -6.43
N LEU A 83 -15.29 17.28 -5.89
CA LEU A 83 -16.00 18.57 -5.88
C LEU A 83 -15.54 19.28 -7.15
#